data_AF-A0A0C9TEM5-F1
#
_entry.id   AF-A0A0C9TEM5-F1
#
_cell.length_a   1.000
_cell.length_b   1.000
_cell.length_c   1.000
_cell.angle_alpha   90.00
_cell.angle_beta   90.00
_cell.angle_gamma   90.00
#
_symmetry.space_group_name_H-M   'P 1'
#
loop_
_entity.id
_entity.type
_entity.pdbx_description
1 polymer ?
#
loop_
_entity_poly.entity_id
_entity_poly.type
_entity_poly.pdbx_seq_one_letter_code
_entity_poly.pdbx_strand_id
1 'polypeptide(L)'
;LDWISGHDGVDGNEKADEEAKEAAKGPDHSSPRRHLPAFLRKGPLPLSISAVKQSQREVTKKRWAQEWAASPRYSHLSKIDPKLLSGSF
;
A
#
# COMPACT_ATOMS: atom_id res chain seq x y z
N LEU A 1 12.56 -15.05 -20.27
CA LEU A 1 11.97 -14.30 -19.14
C LEU A 1 12.29 -15.13 -17.92
N ASP A 2 13.24 -14.66 -17.13
CA ASP A 2 13.74 -15.40 -15.98
C ASP A 2 13.14 -14.75 -14.73
N TRP A 3 12.40 -15.53 -13.97
CA TRP A 3 11.88 -15.08 -12.68
C TRP A 3 12.99 -15.21 -11.66
N ILE A 4 13.34 -14.09 -11.04
CA ILE A 4 14.37 -14.00 -10.01
C ILE A 4 13.65 -13.84 -8.67
N SER A 5 14.13 -14.50 -7.62
CA SER A 5 13.65 -14.33 -6.27
C SER A 5 13.92 -12.90 -5.78
N GLY A 6 12.91 -12.30 -5.16
CA GLY A 6 13.03 -10.98 -4.57
C GLY A 6 13.80 -11.03 -3.25
N HIS A 7 14.64 -10.02 -3.00
CA HIS A 7 15.44 -9.86 -1.78
C HIS A 7 16.54 -10.90 -1.54
N ASP A 8 16.98 -11.62 -2.59
CA ASP A 8 18.06 -12.60 -2.50
C ASP A 8 19.46 -12.03 -2.81
N GLY A 9 19.66 -10.70 -2.72
CA GLY A 9 20.99 -10.11 -2.93
C GLY A 9 21.40 -9.93 -4.40
N VAL A 10 20.47 -10.07 -5.35
CA VAL A 10 20.77 -9.90 -6.78
C VAL A 10 20.92 -8.40 -7.07
N ASP A 11 22.16 -7.93 -7.13
CA ASP A 11 22.55 -6.51 -7.28
C ASP A 11 21.74 -5.75 -8.34
N GLY A 12 21.49 -6.36 -9.51
CA GLY A 12 20.68 -5.74 -10.55
C GLY A 12 19.19 -5.56 -10.20
N ASN A 13 18.61 -6.53 -9.49
CA ASN A 13 17.23 -6.46 -9.01
C ASN A 13 17.10 -5.47 -7.85
N GLU A 14 18.08 -5.45 -6.94
CA GLU A 14 18.10 -4.53 -5.80
C GLU A 14 18.22 -3.08 -6.25
N LYS A 15 19.14 -2.77 -7.18
CA LYS A 15 19.24 -1.44 -7.78
C LYS A 15 17.96 -1.01 -8.49
N ALA A 16 17.32 -1.94 -9.20
CA ALA A 16 16.04 -1.65 -9.85
C ALA A 16 14.92 -1.34 -8.83
N ASP A 17 14.89 -2.05 -7.69
CA ASP A 17 13.93 -1.81 -6.61
C ASP A 17 14.21 -0.47 -5.89
N GLU A 18 15.48 -0.13 -5.66
CA GLU A 18 15.89 1.17 -5.11
C GLU A 18 15.44 2.34 -6.00
N GLU A 19 15.74 2.29 -7.29
CA GLU A 19 15.34 3.30 -8.27
C GLU A 19 13.80 3.38 -8.39
N ALA A 20 13.11 2.24 -8.33
CA ALA A 20 11.65 2.21 -8.33
C ALA A 20 11.06 2.90 -7.08
N LYS A 21 11.67 2.71 -5.89
CA LYS A 21 11.27 3.39 -4.65
C LYS A 21 11.54 4.89 -4.71
N GLU A 22 12.69 5.31 -5.24
CA GLU A 22 13.01 6.72 -5.41
C GLU A 22 12.02 7.40 -6.37
N ALA A 23 11.76 6.79 -7.53
CA ALA A 23 10.80 7.31 -8.50
C ALA A 23 9.37 7.40 -7.94
N ALA A 24 9.02 6.53 -6.98
CA ALA A 24 7.71 6.55 -6.31
C ALA A 24 7.54 7.69 -5.29
N LYS A 25 8.61 8.39 -4.88
CA LYS A 25 8.53 9.51 -3.93
C LYS A 25 7.84 10.74 -4.51
N GLY A 26 7.84 10.91 -5.82
CA GLY A 26 7.13 11.98 -6.48
C GLY A 26 7.60 12.26 -7.91
N PRO A 27 6.90 13.15 -8.63
CA PRO A 27 7.20 13.46 -10.03
C PRO A 27 8.64 13.97 -10.25
N ASP A 28 9.17 14.72 -9.29
CA ASP A 28 10.52 15.32 -9.36
C ASP A 28 11.65 14.28 -9.19
N HIS A 29 11.32 13.11 -8.63
CA HIS A 29 12.23 11.97 -8.48
C HIS A 29 12.12 10.98 -9.64
N SER A 30 11.23 11.22 -10.59
CA SER A 30 11.04 10.36 -11.76
C SER A 30 11.88 10.83 -12.93
N SER A 31 12.31 9.89 -13.77
CA SER A 31 13.02 10.24 -15.00
C SER A 31 12.12 11.03 -15.97
N PRO A 32 12.70 11.91 -16.81
CA PRO A 32 11.94 12.59 -17.85
C PRO A 32 11.20 11.60 -18.74
N ARG A 33 9.95 11.91 -19.10
CA ARG A 33 9.08 11.03 -19.92
C ARG A 33 9.72 10.49 -21.21
N ARG A 34 10.64 11.26 -21.81
CA ARG A 34 11.40 10.87 -23.01
C ARG A 34 12.39 9.71 -22.78
N HIS A 35 12.88 9.54 -21.55
CA HIS A 35 13.80 8.48 -21.17
C HIS A 35 13.06 7.17 -20.81
N LEU A 36 11.76 7.25 -20.51
CA LEU A 36 10.95 6.06 -20.23
C LEU A 36 10.79 5.18 -21.49
N PRO A 37 10.65 3.85 -21.35
CA PRO A 37 10.23 2.97 -22.44
C PRO A 37 8.91 3.43 -23.09
N ALA A 38 8.78 3.24 -24.41
CA ALA A 38 7.63 3.76 -25.18
C ALA A 38 6.27 3.33 -24.65
N PHE A 39 6.16 2.12 -24.08
CA PHE A 39 4.92 1.62 -23.50
C PHE A 39 4.52 2.36 -22.20
N LEU A 40 5.47 2.86 -21.42
CA LEU A 40 5.22 3.69 -20.23
C LEU A 40 4.91 5.15 -20.58
N ARG A 41 5.08 5.55 -21.85
CA ARG A 41 4.73 6.89 -22.32
C ARG A 41 3.27 7.03 -22.71
N LYS A 42 2.49 5.93 -22.78
CA LYS A 42 1.14 5.88 -23.37
C LYS A 42 0.01 6.23 -22.38
N GLY A 43 0.26 7.17 -21.47
CA GLY A 43 -0.73 7.62 -20.49
C GLY A 43 -0.46 7.05 -19.09
N PRO A 44 -1.39 7.25 -18.14
CA PRO A 44 -1.23 6.77 -16.78
C PRO A 44 -1.23 5.24 -16.73
N LEU A 45 -0.47 4.69 -15.79
CA LEU A 45 -0.49 3.26 -15.51
C LEU A 45 -1.84 2.84 -14.92
N PRO A 46 -2.30 1.61 -15.19
CA PRO A 46 -3.45 1.05 -14.48
C PRO A 46 -3.24 1.10 -12.97
N LEU A 47 -4.34 1.29 -12.24
CA LEU A 47 -4.31 1.23 -10.79
C LEU A 47 -3.92 -0.18 -10.33
N SER A 48 -3.02 -0.25 -9.35
CA SER A 48 -2.70 -1.51 -8.70
C SER A 48 -3.91 -2.02 -7.92
N ILE A 49 -4.37 -3.23 -8.24
CA ILE A 49 -5.49 -3.88 -7.56
C ILE A 49 -5.22 -4.03 -6.06
N SER A 50 -3.98 -4.35 -5.67
CA SER A 50 -3.61 -4.48 -4.26
C SER A 50 -3.67 -3.14 -3.54
N ALA A 51 -3.20 -2.06 -4.17
CA ALA A 51 -3.28 -0.71 -3.61
C ALA A 51 -4.73 -0.27 -3.42
N VAL A 52 -5.60 -0.54 -4.40
CA VAL A 52 -7.05 -0.25 -4.32
C VAL A 52 -7.72 -1.05 -3.19
N LYS A 53 -7.36 -2.34 -3.04
CA LYS A 53 -7.86 -3.15 -1.93
C LYS A 53 -7.40 -2.61 -0.57
N GLN A 54 -6.14 -2.19 -0.47
CA GLN A 54 -5.59 -1.65 0.77
C GLN A 54 -6.28 -0.34 1.16
N SER A 55 -6.49 0.58 0.21
CA SER A 55 -7.20 1.84 0.49
C SER A 55 -8.64 1.57 0.95
N GLN A 56 -9.35 0.65 0.28
CA GLN A 56 -10.70 0.26 0.69
C GLN A 56 -10.74 -0.38 2.08
N ARG A 57 -9.75 -1.21 2.42
CA ARG A 57 -9.62 -1.81 3.76
C ARG A 57 -9.42 -0.74 4.83
N GLU A 58 -8.57 0.26 4.59
CA GLU A 58 -8.35 1.35 5.53
C GLU A 58 -9.62 2.19 5.75
N VAL A 59 -10.32 2.54 4.68
CA VAL A 59 -11.62 3.24 4.77
C VAL A 59 -12.62 2.42 5.58
N THR A 60 -12.72 1.13 5.28
CA THR A 60 -13.65 0.23 5.97
C THR A 60 -13.30 0.10 7.45
N LYS A 61 -12.02 -0.05 7.79
CA LYS A 61 -11.53 -0.15 9.18
C LYS A 61 -11.89 1.09 9.99
N LYS A 62 -11.68 2.29 9.43
CA LYS A 62 -12.04 3.56 10.08
C LYS A 62 -13.54 3.66 10.33
N ARG A 63 -14.35 3.33 9.33
CA ARG A 63 -15.81 3.32 9.44
C ARG A 63 -16.28 2.34 10.52
N TRP A 64 -15.75 1.12 10.51
CA TRP A 64 -16.09 0.09 11.48
C TRP A 64 -15.76 0.52 12.91
N ALA A 65 -14.61 1.16 13.13
CA ALA A 65 -14.24 1.69 14.44
C ALA A 65 -15.23 2.75 14.95
N GLN A 66 -15.70 3.64 14.07
CA GLN A 66 -16.71 4.65 14.40
C GLN A 66 -18.06 4.02 14.74
N GLU A 67 -18.56 3.12 13.90
CA GLU A 67 -19.84 2.41 14.11
C GLU A 67 -19.79 1.57 15.39
N TRP A 68 -18.68 0.89 15.64
CA TRP A 68 -18.49 0.13 16.86
C TRP A 68 -18.49 1.01 18.11
N ALA A 69 -17.77 2.14 18.11
CA ALA A 69 -17.74 3.05 19.25
C ALA A 69 -19.14 3.63 19.58
N ALA A 70 -20.00 3.80 18.57
CA ALA A 70 -21.38 4.26 18.75
C ALA A 70 -22.34 3.15 19.25
N SER A 71 -21.92 1.88 19.22
CA SER A 71 -22.75 0.76 19.64
C SER A 71 -22.97 0.75 21.16
N PRO A 72 -24.19 0.45 21.67
CA PRO A 72 -24.43 0.26 23.09
C PRO A 72 -23.49 -0.76 23.74
N ARG A 73 -23.07 -1.76 22.95
CA ARG A 73 -22.18 -2.86 23.39
C ARG A 73 -20.75 -2.38 23.66
N TYR A 74 -20.32 -1.27 23.06
CA TYR A 74 -18.99 -0.71 23.26
C TYR A 74 -18.71 -0.39 24.72
N SER A 75 -19.70 0.20 25.42
CA SER A 75 -19.56 0.65 26.81
C SER A 75 -19.21 -0.48 27.79
N HIS A 76 -19.68 -1.69 27.52
CA HIS A 76 -19.43 -2.85 28.36
C HIS A 76 -18.16 -3.57 27.92
N LEU A 77 -17.97 -3.75 26.62
CA LEU A 77 -16.84 -4.51 26.10
C LEU A 77 -15.51 -3.77 26.20
N SER A 78 -15.50 -2.44 26.12
CA SER A 78 -14.28 -1.62 26.30
C SER A 78 -13.68 -1.73 27.71
N LYS A 79 -14.48 -2.10 28.71
CA LYS A 79 -14.03 -2.35 30.08
C LYS A 79 -13.37 -3.72 30.24
N ILE A 80 -13.72 -4.68 29.38
CA ILE A 80 -13.22 -6.05 29.41
C ILE A 80 -11.94 -6.14 28.57
N ASP A 81 -11.99 -5.61 27.35
CA ASP A 81 -10.86 -5.57 26.44
C ASP A 81 -10.82 -4.23 25.68
N PRO A 82 -9.98 -3.27 26.14
CA PRO A 82 -9.81 -2.00 25.45
C PRO A 82 -9.07 -2.12 24.11
N LYS A 83 -8.42 -3.25 23.81
CA LYS A 83 -7.62 -3.47 22.59
C LYS A 83 -8.38 -4.23 21.50
N LEU A 84 -9.62 -4.64 21.73
CA LEU A 84 -10.40 -5.47 20.81
C LEU A 84 -10.55 -4.86 19.39
N LEU A 85 -10.47 -3.53 19.26
CA LEU A 85 -10.54 -2.83 17.98
C LEU A 85 -9.20 -2.58 17.30
N SER A 86 -8.09 -2.84 17.99
CA SER A 86 -6.75 -2.63 17.46
C SER A 86 -6.39 -3.66 16.38
N GLY A 87 -7.12 -4.78 16.32
CA GLY A 87 -6.86 -5.87 15.38
C GLY A 87 -5.58 -6.65 15.70
N SER A 88 -5.01 -6.44 16.89
CA SER A 88 -3.93 -7.25 17.45
C SER A 88 -4.56 -8.29 18.36
N PHE A 89 -4.55 -9.56 17.93
CA PHE A 89 -4.80 -10.71 18.78
C PHE A 89 -3.49 -11.18 19.41
#